data_AF-A0A0K8R2P3-F1
#
_entry.id   AF-A0A0K8R2P3-F1
#
_cell.length_a   1.000
_cell.length_b   1.000
_cell.length_c   1.000
_cell.angle_alpha   90.00
_cell.angle_beta   90.00
_cell.angle_gamma   90.00
#
_symmetry.space_group_name_H-M   'P 1'
#
loop_
_entity.id
_entity.type
_entity.pdbx_description
1 polymer ?
#
loop_
_entity_poly.entity_id
_entity_poly.type
_entity_poly.pdbx_seq_one_letter_code
_entity_poly.pdbx_strand_id
1 'polypeptide(L)'
;LTLSVVLLATFDYIHANHCTTGLAKYMETKCASFNLKFVGLSDCKFTCQGKNYKGQEQITNFNLANGLPCGRCEECCDGICTPVQISSQDPSTPKSCS
;
A
#
# COMPACT_ATOMS: atom_id res chain seq x y z
N LEU A 1 -11.13 -32.81 6.80
CA LEU A 1 -10.53 -31.47 6.87
C LEU A 1 -10.22 -31.01 5.44
N THR A 2 -11.23 -30.63 4.63
CA THR A 2 -11.00 -30.55 3.16
C THR A 2 -11.80 -29.49 2.41
N LEU A 3 -12.97 -29.04 2.88
CA LEU A 3 -13.71 -27.94 2.21
C LEU A 3 -13.45 -26.56 2.85
N SER A 4 -13.48 -26.46 4.18
CA SER A 4 -13.33 -25.17 4.87
C SER A 4 -11.96 -24.52 4.62
N VAL A 5 -10.90 -25.34 4.56
CA VAL A 5 -9.53 -24.87 4.27
C VAL A 5 -9.41 -24.35 2.84
N VAL A 6 -10.07 -25.01 1.88
CA VAL A 6 -10.08 -24.59 0.47
C VAL A 6 -10.84 -23.27 0.30
N LEU A 7 -11.98 -23.11 0.98
CA LEU A 7 -12.79 -21.90 0.89
C LEU A 7 -12.04 -20.67 1.44
N LEU A 8 -11.36 -20.81 2.57
CA LEU A 8 -10.53 -19.74 3.16
C LEU A 8 -9.40 -19.32 2.21
N ALA A 9 -8.66 -20.28 1.64
CA ALA A 9 -7.59 -19.98 0.69
C ALA A 9 -8.10 -19.26 -0.57
N THR A 10 -9.28 -19.63 -1.08
CA THR A 10 -9.87 -18.93 -2.23
C THR A 10 -10.36 -17.52 -1.88
N PHE A 11 -10.90 -17.33 -0.67
CA PHE A 11 -11.32 -16.02 -0.18
C PHE A 11 -10.10 -15.10 -0.03
N ASP A 12 -9.04 -15.58 0.61
CA ASP A 12 -7.78 -14.85 0.79
C ASP A 12 -7.17 -14.46 -0.56
N TYR A 13 -7.22 -15.35 -1.56
CA TYR A 13 -6.75 -15.06 -2.91
C TYR A 13 -7.56 -13.96 -3.61
N ILE A 14 -8.91 -14.03 -3.55
CA ILE A 14 -9.77 -13.01 -4.17
C ILE A 14 -9.58 -11.66 -3.49
N HIS A 15 -9.49 -11.64 -2.15
CA HIS A 15 -9.25 -10.42 -1.39
C HIS A 15 -7.88 -9.83 -1.70
N ALA A 16 -6.83 -10.66 -1.72
CA ALA A 16 -5.50 -10.23 -2.12
C ALA A 16 -5.51 -9.63 -3.53
N ASN A 17 -6.17 -10.28 -4.50
CA ASN A 17 -6.22 -9.79 -5.87
C ASN A 17 -7.02 -8.48 -6.03
N HIS A 18 -8.10 -8.31 -5.26
CA HIS A 18 -8.85 -7.06 -5.23
C HIS A 18 -8.03 -5.93 -4.60
N CYS A 19 -7.34 -6.20 -3.50
CA CYS A 19 -6.45 -5.24 -2.83
C CYS A 19 -5.27 -4.83 -3.73
N THR A 20 -4.60 -5.78 -4.39
CA THR A 20 -3.49 -5.48 -5.31
C THR A 20 -3.95 -4.62 -6.48
N THR A 21 -5.12 -4.93 -7.05
CA THR A 21 -5.71 -4.15 -8.15
C THR A 21 -6.07 -2.73 -7.69
N GLY A 22 -6.66 -2.60 -6.50
CA GLY A 22 -7.01 -1.31 -5.92
C GLY A 22 -5.78 -0.45 -5.62
N LEU A 23 -4.74 -1.03 -5.04
CA LEU A 23 -3.49 -0.35 -4.73
C LEU A 23 -2.76 0.11 -6.00
N ALA A 24 -2.65 -0.76 -7.02
CA ALA A 24 -2.07 -0.40 -8.31
C ALA A 24 -2.79 0.79 -8.95
N LYS A 25 -4.14 0.72 -9.02
CA LYS A 25 -4.96 1.80 -9.56
C LYS A 25 -4.81 3.12 -8.79
N TYR A 26 -4.71 3.05 -7.46
CA TYR A 26 -4.44 4.23 -6.63
C TYR A 26 -3.11 4.91 -7.02
N MET A 27 -2.02 4.13 -7.09
CA MET A 27 -0.70 4.65 -7.43
C MET A 27 -0.66 5.21 -8.86
N GLU A 28 -1.24 4.50 -9.83
CA GLU A 28 -1.35 4.94 -11.22
C GLU A 28 -2.15 6.25 -11.34
N THR A 29 -3.30 6.34 -10.68
CA THR A 29 -4.14 7.55 -10.67
C THR A 29 -3.39 8.73 -10.07
N LYS A 30 -2.64 8.49 -8.98
CA LYS A 30 -1.85 9.54 -8.34
C LYS A 30 -0.69 10.00 -9.21
N CYS A 31 0.03 9.11 -9.88
CA CYS A 31 1.06 9.50 -10.85
C CYS A 31 0.47 10.29 -12.03
N ALA A 32 -0.67 9.83 -12.55
CA ALA A 32 -1.33 10.46 -13.69
C ALA A 32 -1.77 11.91 -13.41
N SER A 33 -2.15 12.25 -12.18
CA SER A 33 -2.49 13.64 -11.81
C SER A 33 -1.32 14.62 -11.92
N PHE A 34 -0.09 14.13 -12.09
CA PHE A 34 1.12 14.92 -12.32
C PHE A 34 1.69 14.74 -13.74
N ASN A 35 0.95 14.09 -14.65
CA ASN A 35 1.43 13.69 -15.98
C ASN A 35 2.65 12.74 -15.93
N LEU A 36 2.73 11.91 -14.89
CA LEU A 36 3.79 10.92 -14.69
C LEU A 36 3.20 9.51 -14.77
N LYS A 37 4.06 8.51 -14.92
CA LYS A 37 3.69 7.08 -14.88
C LYS A 37 4.25 6.42 -13.64
N PHE A 38 3.51 5.47 -13.09
CA PHE A 38 4.01 4.60 -12.02
C PHE A 38 5.19 3.76 -12.53
N VAL A 39 6.25 3.67 -11.73
CA VAL A 39 7.46 2.91 -12.05
C VAL A 39 7.64 1.74 -11.09
N GLY A 40 7.40 1.97 -9.81
CA GLY A 40 7.64 0.96 -8.79
C GLY A 40 7.18 1.41 -7.42
N LEU A 41 7.00 0.40 -6.56
CA LEU A 41 6.69 0.53 -5.15
C LEU A 41 7.86 -0.05 -4.36
N SER A 42 8.31 0.67 -3.32
CA SER A 42 9.30 0.21 -2.35
C SER A 42 8.77 0.59 -0.96
N ASP A 43 8.53 -0.43 -0.12
CA ASP A 43 7.92 -0.27 1.20
C ASP A 43 6.64 0.59 1.15
N CYS A 44 6.69 1.76 1.77
CA CYS A 44 5.60 2.71 1.88
C CYS A 44 5.71 3.89 0.91
N LYS A 45 6.53 3.76 -0.14
CA LYS A 45 6.75 4.81 -1.14
C LYS A 45 6.68 4.26 -2.54
N PHE A 46 6.02 4.99 -3.43
CA PHE A 46 6.00 4.67 -4.85
C PHE A 46 6.59 5.79 -5.69
N THR A 47 7.27 5.39 -6.76
CA THR A 47 7.94 6.28 -7.70
C THR A 47 7.08 6.50 -8.92
N CYS A 48 6.91 7.77 -9.28
CA CYS A 48 6.34 8.20 -10.54
C CYS A 48 7.42 8.87 -11.39
N GLN A 49 7.47 8.55 -12.69
CA GLN A 49 8.44 9.13 -13.63
C GLN A 49 7.78 9.49 -14.95
N GLY A 50 8.25 10.54 -15.59
CA GLY A 50 7.81 10.95 -16.91
C GLY A 50 8.18 12.39 -17.22
N LYS A 51 7.44 13.01 -18.13
CA LYS A 51 7.59 14.43 -18.46
C LYS A 51 6.47 15.25 -17.82
N ASN A 52 6.83 16.30 -17.09
CA ASN A 52 5.86 17.22 -16.53
C ASN A 52 5.14 18.05 -17.61
N TYR A 53 4.22 18.92 -17.21
CA TYR A 53 3.47 19.79 -18.14
C TYR A 53 4.34 20.77 -18.95
N LYS A 54 5.62 20.95 -18.59
CA LYS A 54 6.61 21.74 -19.33
C LYS A 54 7.49 20.87 -20.25
N GLY A 55 7.22 19.57 -20.35
CA GLY A 55 8.00 18.62 -21.14
C GLY A 55 9.34 18.22 -20.50
N GLN A 56 9.59 18.57 -19.24
CA GLN A 56 10.83 18.27 -18.53
C GLN A 56 10.74 16.90 -17.86
N GLU A 57 11.83 16.13 -17.92
CA GLU A 57 11.97 14.89 -17.15
C GLU A 57 11.77 15.17 -15.66
N GLN A 58 10.91 14.39 -15.02
CA GLN A 58 10.57 14.50 -13.62
C GLN A 58 10.47 13.09 -13.01
N ILE A 59 11.07 12.94 -11.84
CA ILE A 59 10.89 11.79 -10.95
C ILE A 59 10.36 12.33 -9.63
N THR A 60 9.26 11.74 -9.15
CA THR A 60 8.63 12.12 -7.89
C THR A 60 8.31 10.86 -7.10
N ASN A 61 8.54 10.88 -5.79
CA ASN A 61 8.14 9.82 -4.89
C ASN A 61 6.95 10.29 -4.04
N PHE A 62 5.98 9.40 -3.86
CA PHE A 62 4.83 9.63 -3.00
C PHE A 62 4.78 8.57 -1.91
N ASN A 63 4.30 8.97 -0.73
CA ASN A 63 4.01 8.03 0.34
C ASN A 63 2.68 7.31 0.04
N LEU A 64 2.61 6.03 0.39
CA LEU A 64 1.35 5.33 0.59
C LEU A 64 0.58 5.96 1.76
N ALA A 65 -0.75 5.81 1.74
CA ALA A 65 -1.60 6.29 2.82
C ALA A 65 -1.23 5.63 4.16
N ASN A 66 -1.37 6.37 5.26
CA ASN A 66 -1.11 5.85 6.59
C ASN A 66 -2.04 4.67 6.90
N GLY A 67 -1.54 3.68 7.64
CA GLY A 67 -2.27 2.45 7.99
C GLY A 67 -2.27 1.35 6.94
N LEU A 68 -1.78 1.59 5.73
CA LEU A 68 -1.65 0.52 4.74
C LEU A 68 -0.62 -0.52 5.20
N PRO A 69 -0.91 -1.83 5.11
CA PRO A 69 0.03 -2.86 5.53
C PRO A 69 1.26 -2.86 4.64
N CYS A 70 2.45 -2.87 5.25
CA CYS A 70 3.74 -2.93 4.56
C CYS A 70 4.59 -4.13 4.99
N GLY A 71 4.16 -4.85 6.02
CA GLY A 71 4.86 -5.99 6.58
C GLY A 71 4.01 -6.76 7.59
N ARG A 72 4.63 -7.68 8.32
CA ARG A 72 3.93 -8.43 9.37
C ARG A 72 3.87 -7.58 10.63
N CYS A 73 2.65 -7.24 11.07
CA CYS A 73 2.44 -6.34 12.20
C CYS A 73 3.10 -4.97 11.97
N GLU A 74 3.13 -4.51 10.72
CA GLU A 74 3.71 -3.24 10.32
C GLU A 74 2.79 -2.53 9.33
N GLU A 75 2.73 -1.21 9.45
CA GLU A 75 1.94 -0.32 8.62
C GLU A 75 2.75 0.87 8.13
N CYS A 76 2.29 1.49 7.04
CA CYS A 76 2.85 2.73 6.57
C CYS A 76 2.48 3.89 7.49
N CYS A 77 3.48 4.63 7.95
CA CYS A 77 3.33 5.90 8.67
C CYS A 77 4.26 6.93 8.02
N ASP A 78 3.69 7.94 7.39
CA ASP A 78 4.41 9.02 6.71
C ASP A 78 5.51 8.52 5.74
N GLY A 79 5.23 7.40 5.07
CA GLY A 79 6.14 6.77 4.12
C GLY A 79 7.20 5.85 4.73
N ILE A 80 7.08 5.50 6.01
CA ILE A 80 7.97 4.57 6.72
C ILE A 80 7.15 3.35 7.14
N CYS A 81 7.67 2.15 6.87
CA CYS A 81 7.08 0.92 7.38
C CYS A 81 7.39 0.80 8.87
N THR A 82 6.35 0.88 9.71
CA THR A 82 6.46 1.04 11.16
C THR A 82 5.69 -0.08 11.87
N PRO A 83 6.24 -0.70 12.93
CA PRO A 83 5.51 -1.68 13.72
C PRO A 83 4.27 -1.09 14.39
N VAL A 84 3.14 -1.80 14.30
CA VAL A 84 1.95 -1.44 15.07
C VAL A 84 2.19 -1.74 16.56
N GLN A 85 1.83 -0.81 17.45
CA GLN A 85 1.99 -1.06 18.88
C GLN A 85 0.75 -1.75 19.43
N ILE A 86 0.90 -2.98 19.92
CA ILE A 86 -0.16 -3.71 20.61
C ILE A 86 -0.01 -3.45 22.11
N SER A 87 -1.00 -2.81 22.73
CA SER A 87 -1.01 -2.60 24.17
C SER A 87 -1.22 -3.93 24.90
N SER A 88 -0.44 -4.19 25.94
CA SER A 88 -0.69 -5.34 26.83
C SER A 88 -1.96 -5.19 27.67
N GLN A 89 -2.44 -3.95 27.84
CA GLN A 89 -3.67 -3.65 28.60
C GLN A 89 -4.94 -3.81 27.75
N ASP A 90 -4.84 -3.57 26.45
CA ASP A 90 -5.91 -3.83 25.49
C ASP A 90 -5.31 -4.31 24.15
N PRO A 91 -5.14 -5.63 23.99
CA PRO A 91 -4.61 -6.22 22.77
C PRO A 91 -5.53 -6.04 21.56
N SER A 92 -6.80 -5.69 21.80
CA SER A 92 -7.84 -5.58 20.77
C SER A 92 -7.69 -4.31 19.92
N THR A 93 -6.95 -3.33 20.43
CA THR A 93 -6.82 -2.01 19.82
C THR A 93 -5.35 -1.67 19.59
N PRO A 94 -4.76 -2.09 18.46
CA PRO A 94 -3.43 -1.65 18.06
C PRO A 94 -3.39 -0.12 17.96
N LYS A 95 -2.32 0.50 18.43
CA LYS A 95 -2.06 1.91 18.13
C LYS A 95 -1.56 1.99 16.70
N SER A 96 -2.40 2.57 15.84
CA SER A 96 -2.14 2.82 14.43
C SER A 96 -1.94 4.32 14.17
N CYS A 97 -1.24 4.67 13.09
CA CYS A 97 -1.05 6.02 12.57
C CYS A 97 -2.07 6.41 11.47
N SER A 98 -3.08 5.56 11.22
CA SER A 98 -4.16 5.77 10.24
C SER A 98 -5.26 6.71 10.74
#